data_AF-A0A8A3PJM5-F1
#
_entry.id   AF-A0A8A3PJM5-F1
#
_cell.length_a   1.000
_cell.length_b   1.000
_cell.length_c   1.000
_cell.angle_alpha   90.00
_cell.angle_beta   90.00
_cell.angle_gamma   90.00
#
_symmetry.space_group_name_H-M   'P 1'
#
loop_
_entity.id
_entity.type
_entity.pdbx_description
1 polymer ?
#
loop_
_entity_poly.entity_id
_entity_poly.type
_entity_poly.pdbx_seq_one_letter_code
_entity_poly.pdbx_strand_id
1 'polypeptide(L)'
;MSKSIVNSSQTLPRFLLPRLSWQTRSSLPSHAVRALSAAANNHGKSTRPVYGARSIGNGKKTRASSILQEPSCRRAFHATPRQSRDHHFDTLKFVQRLRDEGFTEAQAVAMMKVLSDVIEESIQNLTRTMVLREDAARATYTQKVDFAALRSELLSADSTESSTTRASHERLTNDLAKLNARLRDEVSRTQASVRLDLNLEKGRIREEANVQDLKIKETETKIEQEVAGLREKLEGVKFQTLQWLMGVCTGTAALILGAWRLLM
;
A
#
# COMPACT_ATOMS: atom_id res chain seq x y z
N MET A 1 -40.15 -46.83 1.00
CA MET A 1 -40.90 -45.85 1.82
C MET A 1 -39.94 -44.74 2.21
N SER A 2 -40.11 -43.59 1.58
CA SER A 2 -39.12 -42.54 1.40
C SER A 2 -39.32 -41.44 2.45
N LYS A 3 -38.25 -41.03 3.14
CA LYS A 3 -38.27 -39.93 4.12
C LYS A 3 -38.05 -38.59 3.41
N SER A 4 -38.98 -37.65 3.57
CA SER A 4 -38.80 -36.24 3.19
C SER A 4 -38.24 -35.46 4.38
N ILE A 5 -37.14 -34.74 4.14
CA ILE A 5 -36.52 -33.79 5.07
C ILE A 5 -36.94 -32.39 4.64
N VAL A 6 -37.64 -31.67 5.51
CA VAL A 6 -38.02 -30.27 5.31
C VAL A 6 -36.94 -29.38 5.92
N ASN A 7 -36.19 -28.66 5.07
CA ASN A 7 -35.28 -27.60 5.47
C ASN A 7 -36.05 -26.28 5.62
N SER A 8 -36.08 -25.71 6.82
CA SER A 8 -36.66 -24.41 7.13
C SER A 8 -35.58 -23.32 7.16
N SER A 9 -35.26 -22.77 5.99
CA SER A 9 -34.43 -21.56 5.86
C SER A 9 -35.30 -20.32 6.08
N GLN A 10 -35.50 -19.90 7.34
CA GLN A 10 -36.11 -18.59 7.63
C GLN A 10 -35.07 -17.48 7.46
N THR A 11 -35.19 -16.73 6.36
CA THR A 11 -34.43 -15.51 6.09
C THR A 11 -35.02 -14.35 6.90
N LEU A 12 -34.19 -13.75 7.77
CA LEU A 12 -34.56 -12.55 8.53
C LEU A 12 -34.73 -11.36 7.58
N PRO A 13 -35.81 -10.56 7.69
CA PRO A 13 -36.06 -9.45 6.78
C PRO A 13 -35.21 -8.22 7.11
N ARG A 14 -34.75 -7.56 6.04
CA ARG A 14 -33.60 -6.63 5.95
C ARG A 14 -33.85 -5.20 6.46
N PHE A 15 -34.85 -4.97 7.31
CA PHE A 15 -35.27 -3.63 7.74
C PHE A 15 -34.74 -3.18 9.12
N LEU A 16 -33.86 -3.96 9.76
CA LEU A 16 -33.30 -3.66 11.09
C LEU A 16 -31.81 -3.25 11.11
N LEU A 17 -31.19 -2.94 9.96
CA LEU A 17 -29.81 -2.46 9.94
C LEU A 17 -29.74 -0.92 9.87
N PRO A 18 -29.04 -0.25 10.81
CA PRO A 18 -28.75 1.17 10.71
C PRO A 18 -27.89 1.42 9.47
N ARG A 19 -28.37 2.26 8.55
CA ARG A 19 -27.62 2.63 7.35
C ARG A 19 -26.47 3.56 7.71
N LEU A 20 -25.26 3.00 7.87
CA LEU A 20 -24.02 3.77 7.77
C LEU A 20 -23.73 4.01 6.29
N SER A 21 -24.09 5.19 5.79
CA SER A 21 -23.65 5.67 4.48
C SER A 21 -22.24 6.26 4.60
N TRP A 22 -21.22 5.50 4.21
CA TRP A 22 -19.95 6.10 3.78
C TRP A 22 -20.13 6.57 2.34
N GLN A 23 -20.30 7.87 2.13
CA GLN A 23 -20.25 8.48 0.81
C GLN A 23 -18.93 9.23 0.64
N THR A 24 -18.02 8.62 -0.11
CA THR A 24 -16.86 9.29 -0.70
C THR A 24 -17.37 10.17 -1.86
N ARG A 25 -17.30 11.50 -1.70
CA ARG A 25 -17.63 12.45 -2.77
C ARG A 25 -16.37 13.25 -3.11
N SER A 26 -15.62 12.77 -4.10
CA SER A 26 -14.60 13.56 -4.78
C SER A 26 -15.19 14.06 -6.10
N SER A 27 -15.57 15.34 -6.13
CA SER A 27 -15.81 16.07 -7.38
C SER A 27 -15.52 17.55 -7.14
N LEU A 28 -14.32 17.99 -7.56
CA LEU A 28 -14.01 19.41 -7.72
C LEU A 28 -14.70 19.95 -8.99
N PRO A 29 -15.13 21.22 -8.97
CA PRO A 29 -15.17 22.04 -10.17
C PRO A 29 -14.12 23.17 -10.10
N SER A 30 -13.46 23.36 -11.22
CA SER A 30 -12.66 24.52 -11.60
C SER A 30 -13.51 25.79 -11.61
N HIS A 31 -13.03 26.91 -11.08
CA HIS A 31 -13.13 28.24 -11.71
C HIS A 31 -12.23 29.25 -10.99
N ALA A 32 -11.54 30.03 -11.81
CA ALA A 32 -10.57 31.06 -11.49
C ALA A 32 -11.20 32.37 -10.99
N VAL A 33 -10.54 33.07 -10.06
CA VAL A 33 -10.57 34.55 -9.98
C VAL A 33 -9.24 35.08 -9.38
N ARG A 34 -8.47 35.74 -10.26
CA ARG A 34 -7.83 37.07 -10.12
C ARG A 34 -6.75 37.31 -9.05
N ALA A 35 -5.57 37.61 -9.59
CA ALA A 35 -4.43 38.24 -8.95
C ALA A 35 -4.74 39.66 -8.42
N LEU A 36 -4.09 40.00 -7.31
CA LEU A 36 -3.61 41.36 -7.03
C LEU A 36 -2.20 41.27 -6.42
N SER A 37 -1.30 41.99 -7.08
CA SER A 37 0.09 42.23 -6.78
C SER A 37 0.30 43.08 -5.52
N ALA A 38 1.31 42.75 -4.71
CA ALA A 38 2.07 43.74 -3.95
C ALA A 38 3.47 43.21 -3.55
N ALA A 39 4.48 43.88 -4.10
CA ALA A 39 5.74 44.31 -3.49
C ALA A 39 6.73 43.29 -2.85
N ALA A 40 7.84 43.14 -3.58
CA ALA A 40 9.21 43.47 -3.15
C ALA A 40 9.92 42.64 -2.06
N ASN A 41 10.91 41.88 -2.54
CA ASN A 41 12.26 41.66 -2.00
C ASN A 41 12.60 42.37 -0.67
N ASN A 42 13.12 41.59 0.28
CA ASN A 42 14.56 41.72 0.54
C ASN A 42 15.20 40.48 1.17
N HIS A 43 16.34 40.11 0.60
CA HIS A 43 17.31 39.14 1.10
C HIS A 43 18.01 39.67 2.34
N GLY A 44 18.10 38.84 3.38
CA GLY A 44 18.97 39.05 4.53
C GLY A 44 19.62 37.74 4.96
N LYS A 45 20.85 37.51 4.48
CA LYS A 45 21.74 36.42 4.91
C LYS A 45 22.13 36.64 6.38
N SER A 46 22.21 35.58 7.18
CA SER A 46 23.28 35.49 8.18
C SER A 46 23.52 34.06 8.66
N THR A 47 24.78 33.67 8.52
CA THR A 47 25.41 32.40 8.86
C THR A 47 26.04 32.44 10.25
N ARG A 48 25.64 31.50 11.12
CA ARG A 48 26.46 30.74 12.11
C ARG A 48 27.32 31.53 13.14
N PRO A 49 28.00 30.84 14.08
CA PRO A 49 27.58 30.54 15.44
C PRO A 49 28.47 31.30 16.46
N VAL A 50 28.35 31.08 17.78
CA VAL A 50 29.48 31.00 18.74
C VAL A 50 28.98 30.78 20.16
N TYR A 51 29.77 29.96 20.86
CA TYR A 51 29.74 29.59 22.27
C TYR A 51 29.83 30.78 23.23
N GLY A 52 29.19 30.67 24.39
CA GLY A 52 29.37 31.61 25.49
C GLY A 52 28.61 31.19 26.75
N ALA A 53 29.32 30.56 27.67
CA ALA A 53 28.83 30.14 28.97
C ALA A 53 28.46 31.33 29.88
N ARG A 54 27.40 31.21 30.67
CA ARG A 54 27.40 31.72 32.05
C ARG A 54 26.40 30.99 32.96
N SER A 55 26.96 30.57 34.09
CA SER A 55 26.31 29.99 35.27
C SER A 55 25.67 31.08 36.16
N ILE A 56 24.92 30.60 37.17
CA ILE A 56 24.20 31.23 38.30
C ILE A 56 22.69 31.15 38.05
N GLY A 57 21.85 30.51 38.86
CA GLY A 57 21.98 29.87 40.17
C GLY A 57 20.57 29.82 40.80
N ASN A 58 20.31 28.78 41.59
CA ASN A 58 19.15 28.54 42.45
C ASN A 58 17.79 28.15 41.84
N GLY A 59 17.25 27.04 42.37
CA GLY A 59 15.80 26.80 42.39
C GLY A 59 15.40 25.33 42.33
N LYS A 60 15.51 24.63 43.46
CA LYS A 60 14.94 23.28 43.67
C LYS A 60 13.49 23.20 43.20
N LYS A 61 13.14 22.14 42.46
CA LYS A 61 11.99 21.23 42.70
C LYS A 61 11.88 20.18 41.60
N THR A 62 12.33 18.97 41.93
CA THR A 62 11.92 17.73 41.27
C THR A 62 10.40 17.58 41.34
N ARG A 63 9.70 17.76 40.22
CA ARG A 63 8.33 17.28 40.06
C ARG A 63 8.41 15.90 39.41
N ALA A 64 8.26 14.87 40.23
CA ALA A 64 7.87 13.55 39.78
C ALA A 64 6.51 13.68 39.08
N SER A 65 6.46 13.27 37.82
CA SER A 65 5.23 13.09 37.06
C SER A 65 4.51 11.84 37.55
N SER A 66 3.69 11.96 38.60
CA SER A 66 2.69 10.97 38.95
C SER A 66 1.43 11.24 38.12
N ILE A 67 1.38 10.63 36.94
CA ILE A 67 0.16 10.46 36.13
C ILE A 67 -0.69 9.43 36.86
N LEU A 68 -1.44 9.85 37.88
CA LEU A 68 -2.55 9.11 38.48
C LEU A 68 -3.34 10.10 39.35
N GLN A 69 -4.10 10.96 38.69
CA GLN A 69 -5.19 11.67 39.34
C GLN A 69 -6.35 11.75 38.35
N GLU A 70 -7.02 10.61 38.19
CA GLU A 70 -8.40 10.66 37.73
C GLU A 70 -9.18 11.54 38.71
N PRO A 71 -9.99 12.49 38.23
CA PRO A 71 -10.99 13.10 39.08
C PRO A 71 -11.98 12.00 39.42
N SER A 72 -11.86 11.46 40.62
CA SER A 72 -12.88 10.61 41.21
C SER A 72 -14.18 11.41 41.24
N CYS A 73 -15.02 11.22 40.22
CA CYS A 73 -16.45 11.47 40.29
C CYS A 73 -16.99 10.53 41.36
N ARG A 74 -16.81 10.90 42.64
CA ARG A 74 -17.59 10.39 43.75
C ARG A 74 -19.01 10.88 43.52
N ARG A 75 -19.73 10.22 42.62
CA ARG A 75 -21.17 10.32 42.53
C ARG A 75 -21.69 9.79 43.86
N ALA A 76 -22.05 10.71 44.75
CA ALA A 76 -22.75 10.35 45.97
C ALA A 76 -24.04 9.66 45.55
N PHE A 77 -24.05 8.34 45.64
CA PHE A 77 -25.27 7.57 45.50
C PHE A 77 -26.13 7.91 46.72
N HIS A 78 -27.01 8.89 46.58
CA HIS A 78 -28.08 9.09 47.53
C HIS A 78 -29.02 7.89 47.40
N ALA A 79 -28.85 6.91 48.29
CA ALA A 79 -29.90 5.95 48.56
C ALA A 79 -31.04 6.75 49.20
N THR A 80 -32.12 6.98 48.45
CA THR A 80 -33.36 7.50 49.04
C THR A 80 -33.72 6.61 50.22
N PRO A 81 -33.90 7.18 51.44
CA PRO A 81 -34.27 6.38 52.60
C PRO A 81 -35.52 5.59 52.26
N ARG A 82 -35.52 4.30 52.57
CA ARG A 82 -36.70 3.45 52.41
C ARG A 82 -37.78 4.02 53.32
N GLN A 83 -38.66 4.82 52.75
CA GLN A 83 -39.86 5.27 53.43
C GLN A 83 -40.73 4.02 53.55
N SER A 84 -40.86 3.48 54.77
CA SER A 84 -41.86 2.46 55.06
C SER A 84 -43.22 3.10 54.84
N ARG A 85 -43.77 2.95 53.64
CA ARG A 85 -45.14 3.35 53.40
C ARG A 85 -45.99 2.25 54.02
N ASP A 86 -46.50 2.52 55.21
CA ASP A 86 -47.62 1.77 55.77
C ASP A 86 -48.84 2.02 54.89
N HIS A 87 -48.89 1.30 53.77
CA HIS A 87 -50.06 1.22 52.91
C HIS A 87 -50.99 0.12 53.44
N HIS A 88 -51.42 0.26 54.69
CA HIS A 88 -52.55 -0.53 55.17
C HIS A 88 -53.82 0.15 54.69
N PHE A 89 -54.46 -0.43 53.67
CA PHE A 89 -55.78 0.00 53.28
C PHE A 89 -56.77 -0.43 54.37
N ASP A 90 -57.23 0.54 55.17
CA ASP A 90 -58.15 0.30 56.28
C ASP A 90 -59.59 0.22 55.77
N THR A 91 -60.04 -1.00 55.52
CA THR A 91 -61.39 -1.30 54.99
C THR A 91 -62.50 -0.87 55.95
N LEU A 92 -62.26 -0.92 57.26
CA LEU A 92 -63.25 -0.57 58.28
C LEU A 92 -63.45 0.94 58.36
N LYS A 93 -62.36 1.73 58.39
CA LYS A 93 -62.44 3.20 58.38
C LYS A 93 -63.11 3.73 57.12
N PHE A 94 -62.91 3.07 55.98
CA PHE A 94 -63.58 3.43 54.73
C PHE A 94 -65.10 3.25 54.81
N VAL A 95 -65.55 2.11 55.33
CA VAL A 95 -66.98 1.82 55.53
C VAL A 95 -67.62 2.75 56.57
N GLN A 96 -66.89 3.08 57.66
CA GLN A 96 -67.36 4.03 58.68
C GLN A 96 -67.59 5.43 58.10
N ARG A 97 -66.64 5.96 57.33
CA ARG A 97 -66.79 7.27 56.67
C ARG A 97 -67.97 7.30 55.69
N LEU A 98 -68.19 6.22 54.94
CA LEU A 98 -69.35 6.14 54.04
C LEU A 98 -70.68 6.16 54.79
N ARG A 99 -70.74 5.55 55.98
CA ARG A 99 -71.95 5.67 56.83
C ARG A 99 -72.15 7.08 57.35
N ASP A 100 -71.08 7.75 57.76
CA ASP A 100 -71.15 9.14 58.25
C ASP A 100 -71.65 10.11 57.15
N GLU A 101 -71.37 9.81 55.89
CA GLU A 101 -71.85 10.53 54.69
C GLU A 101 -73.26 10.09 54.23
N GLY A 102 -73.95 9.24 55.00
CA GLY A 102 -75.36 8.89 54.78
C GLY A 102 -75.61 7.63 53.93
N PHE A 103 -74.59 6.82 53.62
CA PHE A 103 -74.78 5.53 52.94
C PHE A 103 -75.22 4.43 53.91
N THR A 104 -76.06 3.51 53.42
CA THR A 104 -76.41 2.31 54.21
C THR A 104 -75.19 1.39 54.36
N GLU A 105 -75.12 0.67 55.48
CA GLU A 105 -74.03 -0.27 55.77
C GLU A 105 -73.79 -1.28 54.64
N ALA A 106 -74.87 -1.83 54.07
CA ALA A 106 -74.79 -2.78 52.96
C ALA A 106 -74.19 -2.15 51.69
N GLN A 107 -74.55 -0.91 51.38
CA GLN A 107 -74.00 -0.18 50.21
C GLN A 107 -72.53 0.18 50.43
N ALA A 108 -72.15 0.64 51.61
CA ALA A 108 -70.77 0.97 51.95
C ALA A 108 -69.85 -0.26 51.87
N VAL A 109 -70.32 -1.42 52.36
CA VAL A 109 -69.59 -2.69 52.25
C VAL A 109 -69.49 -3.18 50.80
N ALA A 110 -70.54 -3.01 49.99
CA ALA A 110 -70.49 -3.37 48.58
C ALA A 110 -69.50 -2.51 47.78
N MET A 111 -69.48 -1.20 48.00
CA MET A 111 -68.52 -0.29 47.37
C MET A 111 -67.08 -0.59 47.78
N MET A 112 -66.86 -0.94 49.05
CA MET A 112 -65.56 -1.39 49.54
C MET A 112 -65.05 -2.63 48.79
N LYS A 113 -65.90 -3.63 48.55
CA LYS A 113 -65.50 -4.84 47.81
C LYS A 113 -65.04 -4.52 46.39
N VAL A 114 -65.81 -3.69 45.67
CA VAL A 114 -65.44 -3.26 44.30
C VAL A 114 -64.12 -2.49 44.31
N LEU A 115 -63.90 -1.63 45.31
CA LEU A 115 -62.65 -0.86 45.42
C LEU A 115 -61.45 -1.77 45.73
N SER A 116 -61.63 -2.78 46.59
CA SER A 116 -60.60 -3.81 46.81
C SER A 116 -60.21 -4.53 45.53
N ASP A 117 -61.19 -4.92 44.71
CA ASP A 117 -60.92 -5.64 43.46
C ASP A 117 -60.13 -4.77 42.47
N VAL A 118 -60.49 -3.49 42.32
CA VAL A 118 -59.76 -2.53 41.47
C VAL A 118 -58.35 -2.26 41.99
N ILE A 119 -58.16 -2.16 43.32
CA ILE A 119 -56.84 -1.95 43.93
C ILE A 119 -55.96 -3.20 43.73
N GLU A 120 -56.51 -4.39 43.93
CA GLU A 120 -55.79 -5.65 43.72
C GLU A 120 -55.35 -5.79 42.26
N GLU A 121 -56.25 -5.53 41.30
CA GLU A 121 -55.92 -5.53 39.87
C GLU A 121 -54.85 -4.47 39.54
N SER A 122 -54.94 -3.28 40.13
CA SER A 122 -53.96 -2.20 39.95
C SER A 122 -52.57 -2.58 40.50
N ILE A 123 -52.50 -3.16 41.70
CA ILE A 123 -51.25 -3.58 42.33
C ILE A 123 -50.61 -4.71 41.52
N GLN A 124 -51.39 -5.68 41.04
CA GLN A 124 -50.88 -6.76 40.20
C GLN A 124 -50.34 -6.25 38.86
N ASN A 125 -51.04 -5.31 38.21
CA ASN A 125 -50.59 -4.68 36.97
C ASN A 125 -49.29 -3.89 37.16
N LEU A 126 -49.17 -3.12 38.26
CA LEU A 126 -47.93 -2.40 38.60
C LEU A 126 -46.78 -3.36 38.90
N THR A 127 -47.03 -4.38 39.72
CA THR A 127 -46.00 -5.35 40.12
C THR A 127 -45.47 -6.15 38.93
N ARG A 128 -46.30 -6.40 37.91
CA ARG A 128 -45.89 -7.10 36.69
C ARG A 128 -44.83 -6.36 35.87
N THR A 129 -44.78 -5.03 35.95
CA THR A 129 -43.81 -4.20 35.22
C THR A 129 -42.63 -3.74 36.09
N MET A 130 -42.72 -3.94 37.40
CA MET A 130 -41.66 -3.60 38.35
C MET A 130 -40.66 -4.74 38.49
N VAL A 131 -39.41 -4.37 38.76
CA VAL A 131 -38.32 -5.32 39.04
C VAL A 131 -37.88 -5.16 40.48
N LEU A 132 -37.67 -6.28 41.16
CA LEU A 132 -37.10 -6.30 42.50
C LEU A 132 -35.71 -5.67 42.49
N ARG A 133 -35.41 -4.84 43.49
CA ARG A 133 -34.09 -4.19 43.58
C ARG A 133 -32.94 -5.18 43.62
N GLU A 134 -33.16 -6.36 44.18
CA GLU A 134 -32.18 -7.45 44.24
C GLU A 134 -31.86 -8.00 42.85
N ASP A 135 -32.89 -8.27 42.04
CA ASP A 135 -32.73 -8.77 40.67
C ASP A 135 -32.09 -7.72 39.76
N ALA A 136 -32.49 -6.45 39.91
CA ALA A 136 -31.85 -5.34 39.19
C ALA A 136 -30.36 -5.19 39.57
N ALA A 137 -30.01 -5.34 40.85
CA ALA A 137 -28.63 -5.29 41.31
C ALA A 137 -27.81 -6.48 40.80
N ARG A 138 -28.39 -7.70 40.82
CA ARG A 138 -27.76 -8.91 40.26
C ARG A 138 -27.52 -8.78 38.77
N ALA A 139 -28.52 -8.35 37.99
CA ALA A 139 -28.37 -8.13 36.55
C ALA A 139 -27.27 -7.11 36.24
N THR A 140 -27.22 -6.01 36.99
CA THR A 140 -26.17 -4.99 36.86
C THR A 140 -24.79 -5.54 37.21
N TYR A 141 -24.69 -6.40 38.22
CA TYR A 141 -23.42 -7.02 38.59
C TYR A 141 -22.92 -7.97 37.49
N THR A 142 -23.79 -8.85 36.98
CA THR A 142 -23.45 -9.74 35.86
C THR A 142 -22.97 -8.95 34.65
N GLN A 143 -23.69 -7.90 34.25
CA GLN A 143 -23.27 -7.02 33.16
C GLN A 143 -21.87 -6.44 33.39
N LYS A 144 -21.56 -5.98 34.60
CA LYS A 144 -20.22 -5.43 34.91
C LYS A 144 -19.12 -6.47 34.80
N VAL A 145 -19.37 -7.70 35.24
CA VAL A 145 -18.42 -8.82 35.11
C VAL A 145 -18.22 -9.16 33.64
N ASP A 146 -19.29 -9.24 32.86
CA ASP A 146 -19.24 -9.53 31.43
C ASP A 146 -18.45 -8.43 30.68
N PHE A 147 -18.69 -7.15 30.99
CA PHE A 147 -17.92 -6.05 30.41
C PHE A 147 -16.45 -6.09 30.80
N ALA A 148 -16.11 -6.51 32.02
CA ALA A 148 -14.73 -6.66 32.44
C ALA A 148 -14.04 -7.82 31.68
N ALA A 149 -14.75 -8.96 31.51
CA ALA A 149 -14.27 -10.10 30.75
C ALA A 149 -14.07 -9.75 29.27
N LEU A 150 -15.07 -9.15 28.62
CA LEU A 150 -14.99 -8.70 27.23
C LEU A 150 -13.86 -7.71 27.00
N ARG A 151 -13.63 -6.78 27.94
CA ARG A 151 -12.52 -5.84 27.86
C ARG A 151 -11.17 -6.56 27.93
N SER A 152 -11.03 -7.54 28.83
CA SER A 152 -9.80 -8.33 28.95
C SER A 152 -9.53 -9.15 27.69
N GLU A 153 -10.58 -9.78 27.14
CA GLU A 153 -10.48 -10.57 25.91
C GLU A 153 -10.14 -9.68 24.71
N LEU A 154 -10.80 -8.52 24.57
CA LEU A 154 -10.51 -7.55 23.52
C LEU A 154 -9.06 -7.06 23.58
N LEU A 155 -8.57 -6.68 24.76
CA LEU A 155 -7.18 -6.24 24.93
C LEU A 155 -6.18 -7.35 24.60
N SER A 156 -6.48 -8.59 24.98
CA SER A 156 -5.64 -9.75 24.65
C SER A 156 -5.64 -10.04 23.15
N ALA A 157 -6.81 -10.00 22.51
CA ALA A 157 -6.95 -10.20 21.07
C ALA A 157 -6.23 -9.10 20.28
N ASP A 158 -6.46 -7.83 20.62
CA ASP A 158 -5.82 -6.68 19.98
C ASP A 158 -4.28 -6.73 20.11
N SER A 159 -3.76 -7.05 21.30
CA SER A 159 -2.31 -7.24 21.50
C SER A 159 -1.75 -8.39 20.66
N THR A 160 -2.50 -9.48 20.53
CA THR A 160 -2.07 -10.67 19.75
C THR A 160 -2.11 -10.40 18.25
N GLU A 161 -3.15 -9.74 17.76
CA GLU A 161 -3.29 -9.34 16.36
C GLU A 161 -2.24 -8.30 15.97
N SER A 162 -2.02 -7.30 16.82
CA SER A 162 -1.01 -6.25 16.62
C SER A 162 0.40 -6.84 16.55
N SER A 163 0.74 -7.76 17.47
CA SER A 163 2.05 -8.44 17.45
C SER A 163 2.22 -9.34 16.22
N THR A 164 1.18 -10.06 15.81
CA THR A 164 1.21 -10.89 14.60
C THR A 164 1.37 -10.05 13.33
N THR A 165 0.64 -8.95 13.24
CA THR A 165 0.71 -8.00 12.11
C THR A 165 2.08 -7.33 12.05
N ARG A 166 2.65 -6.95 13.19
CA ARG A 166 4.00 -6.39 13.25
C ARG A 166 5.06 -7.42 12.81
N ALA A 167 4.94 -8.66 13.28
CA ALA A 167 5.85 -9.73 12.88
C ALA A 167 5.76 -10.05 11.38
N SER A 168 4.56 -10.05 10.79
CA SER A 168 4.40 -10.24 9.35
C SER A 168 4.97 -9.05 8.56
N HIS A 169 4.76 -7.82 9.03
CA HIS A 169 5.31 -6.62 8.42
C HIS A 169 6.86 -6.63 8.43
N GLU A 170 7.48 -6.99 9.56
CA GLU A 170 8.93 -7.12 9.67
C GLU A 170 9.47 -8.23 8.74
N ARG A 171 8.80 -9.38 8.66
CA ARG A 171 9.15 -10.46 7.70
C ARG A 171 9.07 -9.99 6.25
N LEU A 172 7.97 -9.37 5.84
CA LEU A 172 7.79 -8.85 4.48
C LEU A 172 8.82 -7.78 4.14
N THR A 173 9.15 -6.91 5.09
CA THR A 173 10.18 -5.88 4.91
C THR A 173 11.56 -6.51 4.68
N ASN A 174 11.89 -7.55 5.45
CA ASN A 174 13.15 -8.29 5.28
C ASN A 174 13.20 -9.02 3.93
N ASP A 175 12.10 -9.63 3.50
CA ASP A 175 12.05 -10.32 2.21
C ASP A 175 12.10 -9.34 1.03
N LEU A 176 11.49 -8.17 1.16
CA LEU A 176 11.63 -7.08 0.19
C LEU A 176 13.09 -6.63 0.09
N ALA A 177 13.78 -6.44 1.22
CA ALA A 177 15.20 -6.07 1.22
C ALA A 177 16.08 -7.14 0.55
N LYS A 178 15.84 -8.42 0.84
CA LYS A 178 16.55 -9.55 0.20
C LYS A 178 16.29 -9.61 -1.30
N LEU A 179 15.04 -9.48 -1.73
CA LEU A 179 14.67 -9.49 -3.14
C LEU A 179 15.30 -8.31 -3.87
N ASN A 180 15.29 -7.11 -3.28
CA ASN A 180 15.93 -5.93 -3.86
C ASN A 180 17.44 -6.13 -4.05
N ALA A 181 18.13 -6.69 -3.05
CA ALA A 181 19.54 -7.03 -3.15
C ALA A 181 19.82 -8.03 -4.27
N ARG A 182 19.05 -9.13 -4.33
CA ARG A 182 19.17 -10.14 -5.40
C ARG A 182 18.94 -9.55 -6.79
N LEU A 183 17.91 -8.72 -6.94
CA LEU A 183 17.59 -8.08 -8.22
C LEU A 183 18.73 -7.14 -8.66
N ARG A 184 19.31 -6.38 -7.73
CA ARG A 184 20.48 -5.53 -8.01
C ARG A 184 21.68 -6.36 -8.43
N ASP A 185 21.95 -7.47 -7.76
CA ASP A 185 23.06 -8.36 -8.08
C ASP A 185 22.86 -9.00 -9.46
N GLU A 186 21.66 -9.46 -9.79
CA GLU A 186 21.32 -10.01 -11.10
C GLU A 186 21.40 -8.97 -12.21
N VAL A 187 20.90 -7.76 -11.98
CA VAL A 187 21.04 -6.64 -12.93
C VAL A 187 22.51 -6.28 -13.14
N SER A 188 23.31 -6.21 -12.08
CA SER A 188 24.75 -5.94 -12.20
C SER A 188 25.48 -7.06 -12.94
N ARG A 189 25.15 -8.32 -12.65
CA ARG A 189 25.73 -9.50 -13.33
C ARG A 189 25.36 -9.54 -14.80
N THR A 190 24.09 -9.34 -15.14
CA THR A 190 23.62 -9.31 -16.53
C THR A 190 24.24 -8.14 -17.29
N GLN A 191 24.33 -6.96 -16.67
CA GLN A 191 25.00 -5.80 -17.26
C GLN A 191 26.49 -6.08 -17.53
N ALA A 192 27.20 -6.71 -16.58
CA ALA A 192 28.60 -7.10 -16.77
C ALA A 192 28.75 -8.14 -17.90
N SER A 193 27.84 -9.12 -17.96
CA SER A 193 27.82 -10.13 -19.01
C SER A 193 27.61 -9.51 -20.40
N VAL A 194 26.64 -8.60 -20.54
CA VAL A 194 26.38 -7.90 -21.81
C VAL A 194 27.57 -7.02 -22.21
N ARG A 195 28.21 -6.33 -21.26
CA ARG A 195 29.42 -5.56 -21.55
C ARG A 195 30.57 -6.45 -22.04
N LEU A 196 30.76 -7.60 -21.41
CA LEU A 196 31.78 -8.57 -21.84
C LEU A 196 31.46 -9.10 -23.24
N ASP A 197 30.22 -9.50 -23.49
CA ASP A 197 29.76 -10.00 -24.79
C ASP A 197 30.00 -8.98 -25.91
N LEU A 198 29.60 -7.72 -25.70
CA LEU A 198 29.88 -6.64 -26.65
C LEU A 198 31.37 -6.39 -26.85
N ASN A 199 32.20 -6.53 -25.82
CA ASN A 199 33.65 -6.36 -25.95
C ASN A 199 34.29 -7.50 -26.73
N LEU A 200 33.87 -8.74 -26.49
CA LEU A 200 34.31 -9.91 -27.25
C LEU A 200 33.88 -9.80 -28.71
N GLU A 201 32.64 -9.39 -28.96
CA GLU A 201 32.11 -9.21 -30.31
C GLU A 201 32.81 -8.08 -31.07
N LYS A 202 33.12 -6.95 -30.40
CA LYS A 202 33.98 -5.91 -30.98
C LYS A 202 35.38 -6.43 -31.30
N GLY A 203 35.94 -7.27 -30.43
CA GLY A 203 37.22 -7.94 -30.67
C GLY A 203 37.16 -8.84 -31.91
N ARG A 204 36.10 -9.65 -32.02
CA ARG A 204 35.86 -10.54 -33.16
C ARG A 204 35.69 -9.77 -34.47
N ILE A 205 34.87 -8.72 -34.49
CA ILE A 205 34.68 -7.86 -35.67
C ILE A 205 36.02 -7.23 -36.10
N ARG A 206 36.84 -6.78 -35.15
CA ARG A 206 38.17 -6.21 -35.45
C ARG A 206 39.10 -7.26 -36.05
N GLU A 207 39.11 -8.47 -35.52
CA GLU A 207 39.94 -9.56 -36.05
C GLU A 207 39.48 -9.97 -37.46
N GLU A 208 38.17 -10.09 -37.68
CA GLU A 208 37.61 -10.38 -39.00
C GLU A 208 37.93 -9.27 -40.02
N ALA A 209 37.86 -8.01 -39.60
CA ALA A 209 38.25 -6.88 -40.42
C ALA A 209 39.75 -6.92 -40.77
N ASN A 210 40.64 -7.20 -39.81
CA ASN A 210 42.07 -7.35 -40.07
C ASN A 210 42.37 -8.50 -41.04
N VAL A 211 41.67 -9.63 -40.91
CA VAL A 211 41.80 -10.77 -41.83
C VAL A 211 41.36 -10.39 -43.24
N GLN A 212 40.29 -9.61 -43.39
CA GLN A 212 39.87 -9.09 -44.69
C GLN A 212 40.91 -8.12 -45.26
N ASP A 213 41.45 -7.20 -44.46
CA ASP A 213 42.51 -6.27 -44.88
C ASP A 213 43.76 -7.00 -45.37
N LEU A 214 44.16 -8.08 -44.69
CA LEU A 214 45.29 -8.91 -45.12
C LEU A 214 45.00 -9.61 -46.46
N LYS A 215 43.81 -10.19 -46.63
CA LYS A 215 43.40 -10.80 -47.90
C LYS A 215 43.40 -9.78 -49.04
N ILE A 216 42.92 -8.56 -48.78
CA ILE A 216 42.94 -7.47 -49.77
C ILE A 216 44.38 -7.15 -50.17
N LYS A 217 45.30 -6.98 -49.20
CA LYS A 217 46.72 -6.72 -49.49
C LYS A 217 47.38 -7.86 -50.26
N GLU A 218 47.10 -9.11 -49.90
CA GLU A 218 47.59 -10.26 -50.64
C GLU A 218 47.09 -10.24 -52.09
N THR A 219 45.81 -9.94 -52.32
CA THR A 219 45.27 -9.81 -53.68
C THR A 219 45.86 -8.62 -54.43
N GLU A 220 46.10 -7.50 -53.76
CA GLU A 220 46.74 -6.31 -54.33
C GLU A 220 48.16 -6.64 -54.80
N THR A 221 48.97 -7.30 -53.97
CA THR A 221 50.32 -7.73 -54.37
C THR A 221 50.31 -8.75 -55.52
N LYS A 222 49.33 -9.66 -55.57
CA LYS A 222 49.16 -10.59 -56.71
C LYS A 222 48.82 -9.84 -57.99
N ILE A 223 47.93 -8.85 -57.93
CA ILE A 223 47.59 -7.99 -59.07
C ILE A 223 48.84 -7.24 -59.54
N GLU A 224 49.62 -6.65 -58.64
CA GLU A 224 50.87 -5.97 -59.01
C GLU A 224 51.87 -6.90 -59.69
N GLN A 225 52.01 -8.14 -59.20
CA GLN A 225 52.86 -9.16 -59.81
C GLN A 225 52.36 -9.56 -61.20
N GLU A 226 51.05 -9.77 -61.37
CA GLU A 226 50.45 -10.06 -62.67
C GLU A 226 50.64 -8.89 -63.65
N VAL A 227 50.49 -7.65 -63.19
CA VAL A 227 50.71 -6.44 -63.99
C VAL A 227 52.18 -6.33 -64.41
N ALA A 228 53.12 -6.58 -63.50
CA ALA A 228 54.55 -6.60 -63.82
C ALA A 228 54.88 -7.70 -64.85
N GLY A 229 54.32 -8.91 -64.69
CA GLY A 229 54.48 -10.01 -65.64
C GLY A 229 53.85 -9.71 -67.01
N LEU A 230 52.69 -9.05 -67.05
CA LEU A 230 52.08 -8.58 -68.30
C LEU A 230 52.93 -7.51 -68.97
N ARG A 231 53.52 -6.60 -68.19
CA ARG A 231 54.44 -5.58 -68.71
C ARG A 231 55.71 -6.21 -69.30
N GLU A 232 56.30 -7.19 -68.64
CA GLU A 232 57.46 -7.93 -69.16
C GLU A 232 57.12 -8.64 -70.48
N LYS A 233 55.98 -9.36 -70.53
CA LYS A 233 55.49 -9.98 -71.76
C LYS A 233 55.28 -8.95 -72.88
N LEU A 234 54.74 -7.77 -72.55
CA LEU A 234 54.56 -6.68 -73.51
C LEU A 234 55.90 -6.16 -74.03
N GLU A 235 56.88 -5.95 -73.16
CA GLU A 235 58.24 -5.56 -73.54
C GLU A 235 58.89 -6.64 -74.43
N GLY A 236 58.73 -7.92 -74.10
CA GLY A 236 59.16 -9.05 -74.93
C GLY A 236 58.53 -9.04 -76.33
N VAL A 237 57.21 -8.82 -76.43
CA VAL A 237 56.51 -8.68 -77.72
C VAL A 237 57.01 -7.47 -78.51
N LYS A 238 57.32 -6.34 -77.84
CA LYS A 238 57.95 -5.19 -78.50
C LYS A 238 59.33 -5.54 -79.06
N PHE A 239 60.19 -6.23 -78.30
CA PHE A 239 61.49 -6.66 -78.81
C PHE A 239 61.37 -7.65 -79.97
N GLN A 240 60.44 -8.61 -79.89
CA GLN A 240 60.19 -9.56 -80.97
C GLN A 240 59.72 -8.85 -82.24
N THR A 241 58.79 -7.89 -82.14
CA THR A 241 58.33 -7.12 -83.31
C THR A 241 59.46 -6.27 -83.90
N LEU A 242 60.32 -5.65 -83.07
CA LEU A 242 61.52 -4.96 -83.54
C LEU A 242 62.50 -5.90 -84.25
N GLN A 243 62.69 -7.12 -83.74
CA GLN A 243 63.57 -8.10 -84.39
C GLN A 243 63.02 -8.56 -85.74
N TRP A 244 61.71 -8.84 -85.85
CA TRP A 244 61.06 -9.13 -87.12
C TRP A 244 61.20 -7.97 -88.10
N LEU A 245 60.99 -6.73 -87.64
CA LEU A 245 61.18 -5.53 -88.45
C LEU A 245 62.62 -5.44 -88.99
N MET A 246 63.63 -5.64 -88.14
CA MET A 246 65.03 -5.67 -88.55
C MET A 246 65.30 -6.77 -89.58
N GLY A 247 64.72 -7.96 -89.40
CA GLY A 247 64.84 -9.08 -90.34
C GLY A 247 64.21 -8.79 -91.71
N VAL A 248 63.04 -8.16 -91.74
CA VAL A 248 62.38 -7.75 -93.00
C VAL A 248 63.16 -6.63 -93.69
N CYS A 249 63.63 -5.62 -92.96
CA CYS A 249 64.47 -4.55 -93.51
C CYS A 249 65.80 -5.09 -94.07
N THR A 250 66.49 -6.00 -93.36
CA THR A 250 67.72 -6.61 -93.88
C THR A 250 67.46 -7.58 -95.05
N GLY A 251 66.37 -8.36 -95.01
CA GLY A 251 65.98 -9.24 -96.12
C GLY A 251 65.65 -8.46 -97.40
N THR A 252 64.86 -7.38 -97.28
CA THR A 252 64.56 -6.49 -98.42
C THR A 252 65.80 -5.79 -98.96
N ALA A 253 66.68 -5.28 -98.10
CA ALA A 253 67.95 -4.71 -98.53
C ALA A 253 68.84 -5.74 -99.26
N ALA A 254 68.89 -6.98 -98.77
CA ALA A 254 69.64 -8.07 -99.42
C ALA A 254 69.07 -8.44 -100.80
N LEU A 255 67.74 -8.46 -100.95
CA LEU A 255 67.08 -8.68 -102.25
C LEU A 255 67.35 -7.54 -103.22
N ILE A 256 67.32 -6.28 -102.78
CA ILE A 256 67.65 -5.12 -103.62
C ILE A 256 69.11 -5.20 -104.09
N LEU A 257 70.04 -5.52 -103.20
CA LEU A 257 71.45 -5.73 -103.55
C LEU A 257 71.65 -6.94 -104.49
N GLY A 258 70.90 -8.03 -104.25
CA GLY A 258 70.90 -9.20 -105.12
C GLY A 258 70.39 -8.89 -106.53
N ALA A 259 69.29 -8.15 -106.64
CA ALA A 259 68.73 -7.70 -107.91
C ALA A 259 69.66 -6.72 -108.64
N TRP A 260 70.26 -5.77 -107.91
CA TRP A 260 71.27 -4.87 -108.47
C TRP A 260 72.46 -5.63 -109.06
N ARG A 261 72.91 -6.69 -108.36
CA ARG A 261 74.00 -7.56 -108.83
C ARG A 261 73.64 -8.39 -110.07
N LEU A 262 72.36 -8.73 -110.26
CA LEU A 262 71.89 -9.54 -111.39
C LEU A 262 71.58 -8.69 -112.64
N LEU A 263 71.36 -7.39 -112.44
CA LEU A 263 71.06 -6.41 -113.49
C LEU A 263 72.30 -5.66 -114.00
N MET A 264 73.44 -5.76 -113.31
CA MET A 264 74.75 -5.29 -113.77
C MET A 264 75.59 -6.41 -114.40
#